data_AF-A0A2H3CEU3-F1
#
_entry.id   AF-A0A2H3CEU3-F1
#
_cell.length_a   1.000
_cell.length_b   1.000
_cell.length_c   1.000
_cell.angle_alpha   90.00
_cell.angle_beta   90.00
_cell.angle_gamma   90.00
#
_symmetry.space_group_name_H-M   'P 1'
#
loop_
_entity.id
_entity.type
_entity.pdbx_description
1 polymer ?
#
loop_
_entity_poly.entity_id
_entity_poly.type
_entity_poly.pdbx_seq_one_letter_code
_entity_poly.pdbx_strand_id
1 'polypeptide(L)'
;FDGDTHTSFTNNDGNSIRIVNQRIYGHHVLRMNYMTYDVRCDYNIINPRQHAFVMVKSPETDPDTHLYWYVQVLGIYHADV
;
A
#
# COMPACT_ATOMS: atom_id res chain seq x y z
N PHE A 1 11.78 -3.35 7.51
CA PHE A 1 11.01 -3.13 6.26
C PHE A 1 12.00 -2.35 5.44
N ASP A 2 12.56 -2.97 4.40
CA ASP A 2 13.64 -2.38 3.60
C ASP A 2 13.05 -1.36 2.61
N GLY A 3 12.22 -0.46 3.14
CA GLY A 3 11.30 0.38 2.37
C GLY A 3 12.02 0.99 1.19
N ASP A 4 11.51 0.69 -0.01
CA ASP A 4 11.94 1.16 -1.34
C ASP A 4 13.45 1.38 -1.59
N THR A 5 14.33 0.83 -0.76
CA THR A 5 15.78 1.00 -0.82
C THR A 5 16.39 0.04 -1.86
N HIS A 6 15.56 -0.42 -2.81
CA HIS A 6 16.08 -1.07 -4.00
C HIS A 6 16.56 0.02 -4.95
N THR A 7 17.85 0.30 -4.87
CA THR A 7 18.52 1.45 -5.49
C THR A 7 18.53 1.46 -7.02
N SER A 8 18.06 0.40 -7.69
CA SER A 8 17.87 0.42 -9.15
C SER A 8 17.04 -0.77 -9.62
N PHE A 9 15.89 -0.51 -10.26
CA PHE A 9 15.23 -1.49 -11.12
C PHE A 9 15.96 -1.52 -12.47
N THR A 10 16.31 -2.71 -12.96
CA THR A 10 16.88 -2.86 -14.31
C THR A 10 15.75 -2.78 -15.34
N ASN A 11 16.05 -2.34 -16.57
CA ASN A 11 15.07 -2.36 -17.67
C ASN A 11 14.43 -3.75 -17.87
N ASN A 12 15.18 -4.82 -17.64
CA ASN A 12 14.67 -6.19 -17.71
C ASN A 12 13.65 -6.50 -16.60
N ASP A 13 13.81 -5.93 -15.41
CA ASP A 13 12.90 -6.14 -14.28
C ASP A 13 11.55 -5.50 -14.57
N GLY A 14 11.54 -4.27 -15.11
CA GLY A 14 10.33 -3.59 -15.55
C GLY A 14 9.61 -4.32 -16.69
N ASN A 15 10.36 -4.94 -17.60
CA ASN A 15 9.80 -5.66 -18.75
C ASN A 15 9.20 -7.03 -18.36
N SER A 16 9.44 -7.52 -17.14
CA SER A 16 8.84 -8.76 -16.62
C SER A 16 7.39 -8.59 -16.18
N ILE A 17 6.99 -7.36 -15.81
CA ILE A 17 5.66 -7.07 -15.28
C ILE A 17 4.69 -6.89 -16.46
N ARG A 18 3.69 -7.76 -16.56
CA ARG A 18 2.67 -7.70 -17.61
C ARG A 18 1.31 -7.40 -17.03
N ILE A 19 0.90 -6.14 -17.10
CA ILE A 19 -0.46 -5.75 -16.71
C ILE A 19 -1.45 -6.38 -17.69
N VAL A 20 -2.30 -7.27 -17.18
CA VAL A 20 -3.35 -7.95 -17.95
C VAL A 20 -4.27 -6.89 -18.56
N ASN A 21 -4.58 -7.06 -19.84
CA ASN A 21 -5.38 -6.13 -20.63
C ASN A 21 -4.83 -4.70 -20.73
N GLN A 22 -3.60 -4.43 -20.26
CA GLN A 22 -3.00 -3.08 -20.21
C GLN A 22 -3.92 -2.07 -19.50
N ARG A 23 -4.59 -2.51 -18.42
CA ARG A 23 -5.58 -1.69 -17.70
C ARG A 23 -5.24 -1.57 -16.23
N ILE A 24 -5.42 -0.36 -15.74
CA ILE A 24 -5.40 -0.01 -14.32
C ILE A 24 -6.74 0.61 -14.00
N TYR A 25 -7.37 0.18 -12.92
CA TYR A 25 -8.70 0.61 -12.52
C TYR A 25 -8.61 1.42 -11.23
N GLY A 26 -9.13 2.65 -11.27
CA GLY A 26 -9.26 3.51 -10.09
C GLY A 26 -10.49 3.15 -9.25
N HIS A 27 -10.33 3.17 -7.93
CA HIS A 27 -11.40 2.94 -6.96
C HIS A 27 -11.63 4.17 -6.08
N HIS A 28 -12.90 4.42 -5.76
CA HIS A 28 -13.27 5.50 -4.85
C HIS A 28 -13.14 5.12 -3.38
N VAL A 29 -13.27 3.85 -3.04
CA VAL A 29 -13.23 3.35 -1.66
C VAL A 29 -12.58 1.97 -1.67
N LEU A 30 -11.71 1.70 -0.71
CA LEU A 30 -11.12 0.38 -0.46
C LEU A 30 -11.59 -0.13 0.91
N ARG A 31 -12.07 -1.37 0.96
CA ARG A 31 -12.37 -2.07 2.21
C ARG A 31 -11.33 -3.16 2.42
N MET A 32 -10.56 -3.05 3.51
CA MET A 32 -9.56 -4.03 3.88
C MET A 32 -10.04 -4.79 5.12
N ASN A 33 -10.19 -6.10 5.01
CA ASN A 33 -10.56 -6.94 6.15
C ASN A 33 -9.30 -7.32 6.93
N TYR A 34 -9.40 -7.34 8.26
CA TYR A 34 -8.34 -7.85 9.13
C TYR A 34 -8.92 -8.82 10.16
N MET A 35 -8.10 -9.79 10.55
CA MET A 35 -8.45 -10.77 11.56
C MET A 35 -8.10 -10.20 12.93
N THR A 36 -9.09 -10.14 13.82
CA THR A 36 -8.85 -9.92 15.25
C THR A 36 -8.61 -11.28 15.91
N TYR A 37 -7.83 -11.31 17.00
CA TYR A 37 -7.40 -12.55 17.69
C TYR A 37 -8.52 -13.50 18.15
N ASP A 38 -9.79 -13.08 18.09
CA ASP A 38 -10.96 -13.88 18.50
C ASP A 38 -11.69 -14.55 17.33
N VAL A 39 -11.03 -14.81 16.19
CA VAL A 39 -11.65 -15.33 14.95
C VAL A 39 -12.71 -14.37 14.38
N ARG A 40 -12.73 -13.12 14.84
CA ARG A 40 -13.60 -12.06 14.34
C ARG A 40 -12.94 -11.40 13.14
N CYS A 41 -13.67 -11.33 12.03
CA CYS A 41 -13.29 -10.55 10.87
C CYS A 41 -13.87 -9.15 11.02
N ASP A 42 -13.01 -8.15 11.08
CA ASP A 42 -13.40 -6.75 11.05
C ASP A 42 -12.81 -6.09 9.81
N TYR A 43 -13.18 -4.85 9.53
CA TYR A 43 -12.80 -4.16 8.31
C TYR A 43 -12.48 -2.70 8.54
N ASN A 44 -11.50 -2.23 7.79
CA ASN A 44 -11.19 -0.82 7.65
C ASN A 44 -11.65 -0.31 6.28
N ILE A 45 -12.21 0.89 6.26
CA ILE A 45 -12.65 1.55 5.02
C ILE A 45 -11.75 2.75 4.77
N ILE A 46 -11.08 2.73 3.62
CA ILE A 46 -10.23 3.82 3.15
C ILE A 46 -11.01 4.57 2.07
N ASN A 47 -11.42 5.79 2.39
CA ASN A 47 -12.07 6.71 1.46
C ASN A 47 -11.17 7.94 1.24
N PRO A 48 -10.44 8.02 0.11
CA PRO A 48 -9.55 9.14 -0.18
C PRO A 48 -10.23 10.53 -0.12
N ARG A 49 -11.55 10.59 -0.35
CA ARG A 49 -12.32 11.86 -0.29
C ARG A 49 -12.48 12.42 1.13
N GLN A 50 -12.31 11.60 2.16
CA GLN A 50 -12.54 11.96 3.56
C GLN A 50 -11.24 12.14 4.35
N HIS A 51 -10.14 12.51 3.67
CA HIS A 51 -8.81 12.58 4.28
C HIS A 51 -8.41 11.26 4.93
N ALA A 52 -8.43 10.18 4.15
CA ALA A 52 -7.96 8.89 4.64
C ALA A 52 -6.45 8.94 4.90
N PHE A 53 -6.05 8.92 6.17
CA PHE A 53 -4.67 8.74 6.57
C PHE A 53 -4.40 7.27 6.90
N VAL A 54 -3.24 6.76 6.50
CA VAL A 54 -2.79 5.40 6.83
C VAL A 54 -1.41 5.44 7.46
N MET A 55 -1.15 4.47 8.32
CA MET A 55 0.15 4.25 8.93
C MET A 55 0.89 3.17 8.14
N VAL A 56 2.11 3.47 7.72
CA VAL A 56 2.99 2.52 7.03
C VAL A 56 4.22 2.33 7.89
N LYS A 57 4.78 1.11 7.92
CA LYS A 57 6.00 0.85 8.66
C LYS A 57 7.14 1.71 8.10
N SER A 58 7.78 2.49 8.97
CA SER A 58 8.95 3.29 8.58
C SER A 58 10.10 2.36 8.16
N PRO A 59 10.87 2.72 7.12
CA PRO A 59 12.13 2.05 6.79
C PRO A 59 13.26 2.40 7.77
N GLU A 60 13.10 3.45 8.56
CA GLU A 60 14.09 3.89 9.54
C GLU A 60 14.34 2.79 10.57
N THR A 61 15.61 2.46 10.77
CA THR A 61 16.05 1.36 11.66
C THR A 61 16.72 1.90 12.93
N ASP A 62 16.93 3.21 13.01
CA ASP A 62 17.50 3.86 14.18
C ASP A 62 16.54 3.75 15.38
N PRO A 63 17.04 3.42 16.58
CA PRO A 63 16.22 3.13 17.75
C PRO A 63 15.43 4.33 18.28
N ASP A 64 15.82 5.55 17.91
CA ASP A 64 15.17 6.79 18.33
C ASP A 64 14.16 7.33 17.30
N THR A 65 13.92 6.61 16.20
CA THR A 65 13.04 7.07 15.11
C THR A 65 11.65 6.45 15.18
N HIS A 66 10.66 7.16 14.65
CA HIS A 66 9.28 6.71 14.68
C HIS A 66 9.09 5.45 13.82
N LEU A 67 8.54 4.40 14.44
CA LEU A 67 8.29 3.10 13.80
C LEU A 67 7.33 3.17 12.60
N TYR A 68 6.57 4.26 12.46
CA TYR A 68 5.56 4.42 11.43
C TYR A 68 5.61 5.79 10.76
N TRP A 69 5.41 5.78 9.43
CA TRP A 69 5.09 6.95 8.64
C TRP A 69 3.58 7.15 8.57
N TYR A 70 3.17 8.41 8.57
CA TYR A 70 1.79 8.82 8.42
C TYR A 70 1.61 9.45 7.05
N VAL A 71 0.76 8.85 6.23
CA VAL A 71 0.55 9.29 4.84
C VAL A 71 -0.92 9.50 4.56
N GLN A 72 -1.22 10.43 3.67
CA GLN A 72 -2.57 10.65 3.17
C GLN A 72 -2.78 9.88 1.87
N VAL A 73 -3.87 9.13 1.77
CA VAL A 73 -4.25 8.40 0.56
C VAL A 73 -4.87 9.39 -0.44
N LEU A 74 -4.22 9.56 -1.60
CA LEU A 74 -4.72 10.41 -2.69
C LEU A 74 -5.68 9.68 -3.64
N GLY A 75 -5.44 8.39 -3.86
CA GLY A 75 -6.23 7.57 -4.77
C GLY A 75 -5.91 6.10 -4.59
N ILE A 76 -6.84 5.24 -5.00
CA ILE A 76 -6.69 3.79 -4.94
C ILE A 76 -6.76 3.28 -6.37
N TYR A 77 -5.79 2.44 -6.74
CA TYR A 77 -5.71 1.84 -8.07
C TYR A 77 -5.41 0.35 -7.92
N HIS A 78 -6.02 -0.48 -8.76
CA HIS A 78 -5.64 -1.89 -8.89
C HIS A 78 -5.37 -2.22 -10.34
N ALA A 79 -4.47 -3.17 -10.54
CA ALA A 79 -4.11 -3.74 -11.82
C ALA A 79 -4.06 -5.25 -11.66
N ASP A 80 -4.52 -5.98 -12.67
CA ASP A 80 -4.30 -7.41 -12.78
C ASP A 80 -2.91 -7.61 -13.42
N VAL A 81 -2.05 -8.42 -12.81
CA VAL A 81 -0.64 -8.62 -13.20
C VAL A 81 -0.35 -10.11 -13.36
#